data_AF-A0A8S9ZS03-F1
#
_entry.id   AF-A0A8S9ZS03-F1
#
_cell.length_a   1.000
_cell.length_b   1.000
_cell.length_c   1.000
_cell.angle_alpha   90.00
_cell.angle_beta   90.00
_cell.angle_gamma   90.00
#
_symmetry.space_group_name_H-M   'P 1'
#
loop_
_entity.id
_entity.type
_entity.pdbx_description
1 polymer ?
#
loop_
_entity_poly.entity_id
_entity_poly.type
_entity_poly.pdbx_seq_one_letter_code
_entity_poly.pdbx_strand_id
1 'polypeptide(L)'
;MYCGMPPLHSRNEIIKEANLANFVLIKYINLEEIIGKPFYYCFSNSKIFMWMMESLLIKHLINIAQFLHILPPGFNRFNKIFLFGTVNKIVKAGKLGILSGSEILLFKKIR
;
A
#
# COMPACT_ATOMS: atom_id res chain seq x y z
N MET A 1 18.80 -8.17 -3.31
CA MET A 1 18.68 -6.73 -3.00
C MET A 1 17.25 -6.48 -2.58
N TYR A 2 16.97 -6.49 -1.27
CA TYR A 2 15.63 -6.22 -0.75
C TYR A 2 15.37 -4.72 -0.89
N CYS A 3 14.29 -4.33 -1.59
CA CYS A 3 13.82 -2.95 -1.62
C CYS A 3 13.68 -2.46 -0.18
N GLY A 4 14.34 -1.34 0.16
CA GLY A 4 14.42 -0.73 1.49
C GLY A 4 13.12 -0.19 2.08
N MET A 5 11.98 -0.86 1.88
CA MET A 5 10.82 -0.64 2.72
C MET A 5 11.01 -1.43 4.02
N PRO A 6 11.00 -0.77 5.20
CA PRO A 6 10.99 -1.47 6.46
C PRO A 6 9.79 -2.41 6.53
N PRO A 7 9.88 -3.52 7.30
CA PRO A 7 8.75 -4.41 7.49
C PRO A 7 7.55 -3.62 8.00
N LEU A 8 6.35 -4.01 7.55
CA LEU A 8 5.13 -3.48 8.12
C LEU A 8 4.99 -3.99 9.54
N HIS A 9 4.57 -3.11 10.44
CA HIS A 9 4.42 -3.41 11.85
C HIS A 9 2.97 -3.64 12.21
N SER A 10 2.73 -4.61 13.09
CA SER A 10 1.40 -4.78 13.66
C SER A 10 1.10 -3.66 14.67
N ARG A 11 -0.19 -3.39 14.89
CA ARG A 11 -0.63 -2.46 15.94
C ARG A 11 0.00 -2.80 17.31
N ASN A 12 0.08 -4.08 17.63
CA ASN A 12 0.61 -4.55 18.91
C ASN A 12 2.12 -4.29 19.03
N GLU A 13 2.88 -4.46 17.95
CA GLU A 13 4.30 -4.10 17.92
C GLU A 13 4.50 -2.61 18.16
N ILE A 14 3.73 -1.76 17.48
CA ILE A 14 3.83 -0.30 17.64
C ILE A 14 3.51 0.11 19.09
N ILE A 15 2.44 -0.45 19.69
CA ILE A 15 2.07 -0.17 21.08
C ILE A 15 3.15 -0.65 22.05
N LYS A 16 3.70 -1.85 21.81
CA LYS A 16 4.76 -2.42 22.65
C LYS A 16 6.00 -1.52 22.65
N GLU A 17 6.48 -1.12 21.47
CA GLU A 17 7.66 -0.25 21.35
C GLU A 17 7.41 1.14 21.94
N ALA A 18 6.20 1.69 21.77
CA ALA A 18 5.81 2.95 22.41
C ALA A 18 5.88 2.85 23.94
N ASN A 19 5.36 1.77 24.53
CA ASN A 19 5.39 1.55 25.97
C ASN A 19 6.83 1.45 26.50
N LEU A 20 7.73 0.75 25.78
CA LEU A 20 9.15 0.67 26.12
C LEU A 20 9.82 2.06 26.11
N ALA A 21 9.34 2.98 25.27
CA ALA A 21 9.80 4.35 25.18
C ALA A 21 9.08 5.33 26.14
N ASN A 22 8.33 4.84 27.13
CA ASN A 22 7.51 5.65 28.05
C ASN A 22 6.39 6.45 27.37
N PHE A 23 5.78 5.89 26.33
CA PHE A 23 4.59 6.43 25.67
C PHE A 23 3.41 5.48 25.86
N VAL A 24 2.25 6.02 26.28
CA VAL A 24 1.01 5.26 26.42
C VAL A 24 0.03 5.66 25.34
N LEU A 25 -0.62 4.68 24.70
CA LEU A 25 -1.71 4.94 23.77
C LEU A 25 -2.90 5.53 24.52
N ILE A 26 -3.28 6.76 24.19
CA ILE A 26 -4.41 7.47 24.83
C ILE A 26 -5.66 7.51 23.95
N LYS A 27 -5.49 7.38 22.63
CA LYS A 27 -6.59 7.40 21.67
C LYS A 27 -6.16 6.69 20.39
N TYR A 28 -7.12 6.07 19.72
CA TYR A 28 -6.97 5.69 18.33
C TYR A 28 -8.22 6.09 17.55
N ILE A 29 -8.07 6.27 16.25
CA ILE A 29 -9.19 6.40 15.32
C ILE A 29 -8.96 5.48 14.14
N ASN A 30 -10.04 4.90 13.61
CA ASN A 30 -10.02 4.14 12.37
C ASN A 30 -10.66 4.98 11.27
N LEU A 31 -9.86 5.46 10.32
CA LEU A 31 -10.34 6.26 9.20
C LEU A 31 -11.30 5.50 8.28
N GLU A 32 -11.17 4.17 8.19
CA GLU A 32 -12.05 3.35 7.37
C GLU A 32 -13.46 3.29 7.96
N GLU A 33 -13.58 3.23 9.28
CA GLU A 33 -14.87 3.30 9.98
C GLU A 33 -15.50 4.69 9.87
N ILE A 34 -14.70 5.76 9.93
CA ILE A 34 -15.19 7.14 9.88
C ILE A 34 -15.62 7.54 8.46
N ILE A 35 -14.82 7.18 7.45
CA ILE A 35 -15.01 7.61 6.06
C ILE A 35 -15.83 6.59 5.26
N GLY A 36 -15.96 5.35 5.75
CA GLY A 36 -16.63 4.25 5.05
C GLY A 36 -15.86 3.76 3.83
N LYS A 37 -14.54 3.99 3.78
CA LYS A 37 -13.67 3.62 2.65
C LYS A 37 -12.40 2.93 3.14
N PRO A 38 -12.00 1.80 2.54
CA PRO A 38 -10.78 1.12 2.92
C PRO A 38 -9.54 1.95 2.61
N PHE A 39 -8.45 1.73 3.35
CA PHE A 39 -7.19 2.46 3.14
C PHE A 39 -6.62 2.28 1.71
N TYR A 40 -6.94 1.17 1.03
CA TYR A 40 -6.53 0.91 -0.35
C TYR A 40 -7.50 1.47 -1.40
N TYR A 41 -8.56 2.19 -0.99
CA TYR A 41 -9.60 2.71 -1.88
C TYR A 41 -9.05 3.57 -3.02
N CYS A 42 -8.03 4.39 -2.75
CA CYS A 42 -7.39 5.23 -3.77
C CYS A 42 -6.84 4.41 -4.97
N PHE A 43 -6.45 3.16 -4.72
CA PHE A 43 -5.97 2.24 -5.75
C PHE A 43 -7.08 1.37 -6.33
N SER A 44 -8.12 1.05 -5.55
CA SER A 44 -9.14 0.08 -5.96
C SER A 44 -10.45 0.69 -6.46
N ASN A 45 -10.64 2.00 -6.37
CA ASN A 45 -11.91 2.64 -6.73
C ASN A 45 -12.26 2.50 -8.23
N SER A 46 -11.24 2.43 -9.10
CA SER A 46 -11.46 2.25 -10.54
C SER A 46 -11.33 0.77 -10.92
N LYS A 47 -12.46 0.14 -11.31
CA LYS A 47 -12.47 -1.22 -11.86
C LYS A 47 -11.61 -1.35 -13.11
N ILE A 48 -11.60 -0.31 -13.95
CA ILE A 48 -10.78 -0.25 -15.17
C ILE A 48 -9.30 -0.24 -14.79
N PHE A 49 -8.91 0.58 -13.81
CA PHE A 49 -7.54 0.61 -13.32
C PHE A 49 -7.13 -0.77 -12.79
N MET A 50 -7.93 -1.37 -11.91
CA MET A 50 -7.64 -2.71 -11.37
C MET A 50 -7.54 -3.78 -12.46
N TRP A 51 -8.40 -3.73 -13.48
CA TRP A 51 -8.29 -4.62 -14.63
C TRP A 51 -6.98 -4.39 -15.41
N MET A 52 -6.61 -3.13 -15.66
CA MET A 52 -5.33 -2.82 -16.31
C MET A 52 -4.14 -3.36 -15.50
N MET A 53 -4.24 -3.28 -14.16
CA MET A 53 -3.25 -3.77 -13.21
C MET A 53 -2.99 -5.29 -13.25
N GLU A 54 -3.96 -6.06 -13.73
CA GLU A 54 -3.90 -7.53 -13.75
C GLU A 54 -3.80 -8.10 -15.15
N SER A 55 -4.09 -7.29 -16.17
CA SER A 55 -4.16 -7.72 -17.56
C SER A 55 -2.78 -8.01 -18.17
N LEU A 56 -2.58 -9.26 -18.61
CA LEU A 56 -1.42 -9.67 -19.39
C LEU A 56 -1.31 -8.91 -20.72
N LEU A 57 -2.46 -8.58 -21.33
CA LEU A 57 -2.50 -7.80 -22.57
C LEU A 57 -1.89 -6.41 -22.37
N ILE A 58 -2.27 -5.72 -21.29
CA ILE A 58 -1.74 -4.38 -20.97
C ILE A 58 -0.23 -4.44 -20.71
N LYS A 59 0.25 -5.51 -20.06
CA LYS A 59 1.69 -5.73 -19.87
C LYS A 59 2.43 -5.86 -21.20
N HIS A 60 1.89 -6.59 -22.16
CA HIS A 60 2.47 -6.71 -23.50
C HIS A 60 2.43 -5.37 -24.26
N LEU A 61 1.32 -4.64 -24.19
CA LEU A 61 1.22 -3.31 -24.80
C LEU A 61 2.24 -2.33 -24.23
N ILE A 62 2.48 -2.34 -22.92
CA ILE A 62 3.49 -1.49 -22.28
C ILE A 62 4.90 -1.82 -22.77
N ASN A 63 5.22 -3.10 -22.95
CA ASN A 63 6.51 -3.50 -23.53
C ASN A 63 6.67 -2.97 -24.96
N ILE A 64 5.64 -3.15 -25.80
CA ILE A 64 5.64 -2.70 -27.19
C ILE A 64 5.71 -1.17 -27.25
N ALA A 65 4.94 -0.47 -26.44
CA ALA A 65 4.93 0.99 -26.41
C ALA A 65 6.28 1.56 -25.94
N GLN A 66 6.97 0.91 -24.99
CA GLN A 66 8.34 1.32 -24.65
C GLN A 66 9.33 1.00 -25.80
N PHE A 67 9.17 -0.14 -26.49
CA PHE A 67 10.00 -0.49 -27.64
C PHE A 67 9.83 0.50 -28.80
N LEU A 68 8.60 0.96 -29.05
CA LEU A 68 8.26 1.97 -30.05
C LEU A 68 8.58 3.41 -29.60
N HIS A 69 9.25 3.60 -28.46
CA HIS A 69 9.57 4.91 -27.86
C HIS A 69 8.35 5.80 -27.55
N ILE A 70 7.15 5.24 -27.49
CA ILE A 70 5.93 5.93 -27.03
C ILE A 70 6.01 6.15 -25.51
N LEU A 71 6.57 5.17 -24.78
CA LEU A 71 6.82 5.26 -23.34
C LEU A 71 8.30 5.48 -23.05
N PRO A 72 8.62 6.21 -21.97
CA PRO A 72 10.00 6.50 -21.62
C PRO A 72 10.78 5.22 -21.27
N PRO A 73 12.10 5.23 -21.49
CA PRO A 73 12.95 4.10 -21.12
C PRO A 73 12.82 3.81 -19.61
N GLY A 74 12.67 2.53 -19.26
CA GLY A 74 12.50 2.09 -17.88
C GLY A 74 11.05 2.09 -17.38
N PHE A 75 10.09 2.59 -18.17
CA PHE A 75 8.67 2.60 -17.77
C PHE A 75 8.14 1.19 -17.50
N ASN A 76 8.46 0.21 -18.34
CA ASN A 76 8.07 -1.18 -18.11
C ASN A 76 8.59 -1.72 -16.76
N ARG A 77 9.85 -1.39 -16.42
CA ARG A 77 10.43 -1.78 -15.13
C ARG A 77 9.68 -1.12 -13.96
N PHE A 78 9.41 0.17 -14.07
CA PHE A 78 8.57 0.90 -13.11
C PHE A 78 7.19 0.26 -12.97
N ASN A 79 6.49 0.04 -14.09
CA ASN A 79 5.16 -0.53 -14.11
C ASN A 79 5.12 -1.94 -13.50
N LYS A 80 6.12 -2.78 -13.80
CA LYS A 80 6.22 -4.14 -13.24
C LYS A 80 6.44 -4.13 -11.72
N ILE A 81 7.27 -3.22 -11.21
CA ILE A 81 7.63 -3.17 -9.78
C ILE A 81 6.56 -2.46 -8.96
N PHE A 82 6.22 -1.24 -9.36
CA PHE A 82 5.38 -0.36 -8.56
C PHE A 82 3.89 -0.63 -8.78
N LEU A 83 3.45 -0.49 -10.03
CA LEU A 83 2.04 -0.63 -10.38
C LEU A 83 1.63 -2.11 -10.22
N PHE A 84 2.05 -3.00 -11.13
CA PHE A 84 1.62 -4.41 -11.10
C PHE A 84 2.11 -5.17 -9.87
N GLY A 85 3.21 -4.71 -9.26
CA GLY A 85 3.77 -5.28 -8.05
C GLY A 85 3.13 -4.69 -6.80
N THR A 86 3.68 -3.57 -6.32
CA THR A 86 3.35 -2.98 -5.02
C THR A 86 1.87 -2.63 -4.88
N VAL A 87 1.29 -1.88 -5.81
CA VAL A 87 -0.11 -1.43 -5.72
C VAL A 87 -1.06 -2.62 -5.70
N ASN A 88 -0.88 -3.58 -6.61
CA ASN A 88 -1.72 -4.77 -6.66
C ASN A 88 -1.61 -5.61 -5.37
N LYS A 89 -0.39 -5.78 -4.84
CA LYS A 89 -0.15 -6.48 -3.57
C LYS A 89 -0.83 -5.79 -2.39
N ILE A 90 -0.77 -4.46 -2.30
CA ILE A 90 -1.44 -3.69 -1.24
C ILE A 90 -2.96 -3.92 -1.30
N VAL A 91 -3.57 -3.78 -2.48
CA VAL A 91 -5.02 -3.97 -2.65
C VAL A 91 -5.43 -5.40 -2.33
N LYS A 92 -4.70 -6.41 -2.82
CA LYS A 92 -5.00 -7.82 -2.55
C LYS A 92 -4.82 -8.17 -1.07
N ALA A 93 -3.72 -7.75 -0.45
CA ALA A 93 -3.49 -7.98 0.97
C ALA A 93 -4.56 -7.30 1.83
N GLY A 94 -4.99 -6.09 1.46
CA GLY A 94 -6.10 -5.39 2.11
C GLY A 94 -7.43 -6.14 1.98
N LYS A 95 -7.77 -6.62 0.77
CA LYS A 95 -8.99 -7.43 0.55
C LYS A 95 -8.98 -8.76 1.31
N LEU A 96 -7.79 -9.34 1.54
CA LEU A 96 -7.62 -10.57 2.31
C LEU A 96 -7.55 -10.33 3.83
N GLY A 97 -7.61 -9.08 4.29
CA GLY A 97 -7.46 -8.74 5.72
C GLY A 97 -6.05 -8.94 6.28
N ILE A 98 -5.04 -9.15 5.41
CA ILE A 98 -3.64 -9.32 5.81
C ILE A 98 -3.01 -7.98 6.18
N LEU A 99 -3.44 -6.91 5.51
CA LEU A 99 -2.88 -5.57 5.66
C LEU A 99 -3.98 -4.59 6.06
N SER A 100 -3.74 -3.82 7.10
CA SER A 100 -4.54 -2.66 7.50
C SER A 100 -3.67 -1.40 7.46
N GLY A 101 -4.29 -0.24 7.27
CA GLY A 101 -3.56 1.03 7.11
C GLY A 101 -4.40 2.27 7.38
N SER A 102 -5.53 2.11 8.06
CA SER A 102 -6.51 3.16 8.32
C SER A 102 -6.44 3.72 9.74
N GLU A 103 -5.63 3.13 10.62
CA GLU A 103 -5.56 3.53 12.03
C GLU A 103 -4.60 4.71 12.24
N ILE A 104 -5.06 5.70 13.00
CA ILE A 104 -4.21 6.74 13.59
C ILE A 104 -4.13 6.49 15.09
N LEU A 105 -2.91 6.31 15.60
CA LEU A 105 -2.61 6.05 17.00
C LEU A 105 -2.05 7.32 17.65
N LEU A 106 -2.66 7.76 18.75
CA LEU A 106 -2.21 8.91 19.53
C LEU A 106 -1.61 8.45 20.85
N PHE A 107 -0.33 8.77 21.04
CA PHE A 107 0.42 8.42 22.23
C PHE A 107 0.72 9.66 23.09
N LYS A 108 0.77 9.46 24.41
CA LYS A 108 1.18 10.46 25.39
C LYS A 108 2.42 9.97 26.13
N LYS A 109 3.42 10.84 26.24
CA LYS A 109 4.62 10.56 27.04
C LYS A 109 4.27 10.57 28.53
N ILE A 110 4.66 9.52 29.25
CA ILE A 110 4.63 9.48 30.70
C ILE A 110 5.77 10.38 31.20
N ARG A 111 5.44 11.36 32.05
CA ARG A 111 6.43 12.18 32.75
C ARG A 111 7.00 11.41 33.92
#